data_AF-A0A521WC23-F1
#
_entry.id   AF-A0A521WC23-F1
#
_cell.length_a   1.000
_cell.length_b   1.000
_cell.length_c   1.000
_cell.angle_alpha   90.00
_cell.angle_beta   90.00
_cell.angle_gamma   90.00
#
_symmetry.space_group_name_H-M   'P 1'
#
loop_
_entity.id
_entity.type
_entity.pdbx_description
1 polymer ?
#
loop_
_entity_poly.entity_id
_entity_poly.type
_entity_poly.pdbx_seq_one_letter_code
_entity_poly.pdbx_strand_id
1 'polypeptide(L)'
;MIDRTARNAMAEATRHYLAGLSTNFVFDDAMFALRSTDPAIKAIREQLWLIYDDLREHRAKGAWQPTASQREVVTRAILFLKSDFEYRWPAVPAWYSAVRPLISLVTLGGGVRALDRRFAFNDPESVWPFRGPDEVRAAMSEPRYLASAT
;
A
#
# COMPACT_ATOMS: atom_id res chain seq x y z
N MET A 1 -0.84 -11.17 -12.23
CA MET A 1 -1.18 -12.44 -11.59
C MET A 1 -1.25 -12.23 -10.09
N ILE A 2 -2.33 -12.71 -9.46
CA ILE A 2 -2.54 -12.59 -8.01
C ILE A 2 -1.68 -13.63 -7.29
N ASP A 3 -0.88 -13.19 -6.33
CA ASP A 3 -0.11 -14.07 -5.46
C ASP A 3 -0.79 -14.17 -4.10
N ARG A 4 -1.64 -15.20 -3.95
CA ARG A 4 -2.46 -15.37 -2.75
C ARG A 4 -1.61 -15.57 -1.49
N THR A 5 -0.51 -16.31 -1.59
CA THR A 5 0.38 -16.59 -0.46
C THR A 5 1.06 -15.31 0.01
N ALA A 6 1.65 -14.54 -0.91
CA ALA A 6 2.29 -13.27 -0.57
C ALA A 6 1.29 -12.26 -0.02
N ARG A 7 0.08 -12.17 -0.60
CA ARG A 7 -0.96 -11.26 -0.10
C ARG A 7 -1.42 -11.61 1.31
N ASN A 8 -1.60 -12.90 1.60
CA ASN A 8 -1.99 -13.36 2.93
C ASN A 8 -0.89 -13.06 3.97
N ALA A 9 0.35 -13.38 3.65
CA ALA A 9 1.50 -13.12 4.52
C ALA A 9 1.67 -11.62 4.79
N MET A 10 1.55 -10.77 3.75
CA MET A 10 1.59 -9.32 3.92
C MET A 10 0.45 -8.83 4.82
N ALA A 11 -0.79 -9.24 4.57
CA ALA A 11 -1.94 -8.82 5.35
C ALA A 11 -1.83 -9.23 6.83
N GLU A 12 -1.30 -10.41 7.11
CA GLU A 12 -1.04 -10.89 8.47
C GLU A 12 0.04 -10.06 9.17
N ALA A 13 1.21 -9.88 8.54
CA ALA A 13 2.29 -9.08 9.09
C ALA A 13 1.86 -7.63 9.38
N THR A 14 1.11 -7.01 8.47
CA THR A 14 0.56 -5.66 8.66
C THR A 14 -0.39 -5.61 9.85
N ARG A 15 -1.26 -6.61 10.03
CA ARG A 15 -2.17 -6.68 11.18
C ARG A 15 -1.42 -6.83 12.50
N HIS A 16 -0.41 -7.70 12.54
CA HIS A 16 0.44 -7.86 13.73
C HIS A 16 1.14 -6.55 14.10
N TYR A 17 1.65 -5.82 13.12
CA TYR A 17 2.27 -4.52 13.37
C TYR A 17 1.24 -3.50 13.89
N LEU A 18 0.09 -3.35 13.23
CA LEU A 18 -0.95 -2.40 13.63
C LEU A 18 -1.54 -2.69 15.02
N ALA A 19 -1.65 -3.96 15.39
CA ALA A 19 -2.06 -4.38 16.74
C ALA A 19 -0.95 -4.20 17.79
N GLY A 20 0.27 -3.84 17.35
CA GLY A 20 1.46 -3.75 18.18
C GLY A 20 1.92 -5.10 18.73
N LEU A 21 1.59 -6.20 18.04
CA LEU A 21 2.03 -7.56 18.34
C LEU A 21 3.45 -7.82 17.79
N SER A 22 3.86 -7.12 16.73
CA SER A 22 5.25 -7.05 16.25
C SER A 22 5.82 -5.62 16.36
N THR A 23 7.14 -5.51 16.21
CA THR A 23 7.83 -4.22 16.02
C THR A 23 7.85 -3.84 14.54
N ASN A 24 8.16 -2.57 14.24
CA ASN A 24 8.39 -2.08 12.88
C ASN A 24 9.52 -2.84 12.19
N PHE A 25 10.61 -3.19 12.87
CA PHE A 25 11.71 -3.95 12.27
C PHE A 25 11.31 -5.38 11.93
N VAL A 26 10.61 -6.10 12.82
CA VAL A 26 10.06 -7.43 12.49
C VAL A 26 9.08 -7.37 11.32
N PHE A 27 8.29 -6.29 11.25
CA PHE A 27 7.39 -6.05 10.13
C PHE A 27 8.14 -5.75 8.83
N ASP A 28 9.17 -4.90 8.87
CA ASP A 28 10.01 -4.53 7.72
C ASP A 28 10.77 -5.74 7.16
N ASP A 29 11.35 -6.57 8.03
CA ASP A 29 12.00 -7.82 7.66
C ASP A 29 11.03 -8.76 6.93
N ALA A 30 9.79 -8.88 7.42
CA ALA A 30 8.76 -9.66 6.76
C ALA A 30 8.41 -9.08 5.38
N MET A 31 8.36 -7.76 5.22
CA MET A 31 8.13 -7.10 3.94
C MET A 31 9.29 -7.27 2.94
N PHE A 32 10.52 -7.30 3.45
CA PHE A 32 11.73 -7.49 2.66
C PHE A 32 11.89 -8.94 2.18
N ALA A 33 11.54 -9.91 3.03
CA ALA A 33 11.57 -11.34 2.70
C ALA A 33 10.52 -11.74 1.65
N LEU A 34 9.43 -10.98 1.51
CA LEU A 34 8.37 -11.24 0.54
C LEU A 34 8.85 -11.05 -0.90
N ARG A 35 8.99 -12.17 -1.62
CA ARG A 35 9.25 -12.22 -3.06
C ARG A 35 7.95 -12.54 -3.80
N SER A 36 7.48 -11.59 -4.62
CA SER A 36 6.28 -11.78 -5.44
C SER A 36 6.35 -10.93 -6.71
N THR A 37 5.75 -11.44 -7.78
CA THR A 37 5.52 -10.70 -9.03
C THR A 37 4.15 -10.01 -9.05
N ASP A 38 3.34 -10.14 -8.00
CA ASP A 38 2.06 -9.45 -7.88
C ASP A 38 2.29 -7.94 -7.68
N PRO A 39 1.82 -7.08 -8.61
CA PRO A 39 2.08 -5.64 -8.53
C PRO A 39 1.47 -4.99 -7.28
N ALA A 40 0.41 -5.57 -6.68
CA ALA A 40 -0.12 -5.04 -5.42
C ALA A 40 0.87 -5.16 -4.27
N ILE A 41 1.65 -6.24 -4.21
CA ILE A 41 2.62 -6.46 -3.13
C ILE A 41 3.65 -5.34 -3.13
N LYS A 42 4.19 -4.99 -4.30
CA LYS A 42 5.15 -3.89 -4.41
C LYS A 42 4.51 -2.55 -4.01
N ALA A 43 3.37 -2.21 -4.59
CA ALA A 43 2.74 -0.92 -4.37
C ALA A 43 2.28 -0.73 -2.91
N ILE A 44 1.71 -1.76 -2.30
CA ILE A 44 1.26 -1.71 -0.91
C ILE A 44 2.46 -1.65 0.04
N ARG A 45 3.53 -2.40 -0.22
CA ARG A 45 4.76 -2.32 0.59
C ARG A 45 5.34 -0.90 0.60
N GLU A 46 5.43 -0.26 -0.56
CA GLU A 46 5.92 1.13 -0.67
C GLU A 46 5.07 2.10 0.16
N GLN A 47 3.74 1.90 0.19
CA GLN A 47 2.85 2.71 1.02
C GLN A 47 2.98 2.39 2.52
N LEU A 48 3.17 1.12 2.88
CA LEU A 48 3.34 0.69 4.28
C LEU A 48 4.68 1.15 4.86
N TRP A 49 5.70 1.38 4.06
CA TRP A 49 6.95 1.96 4.58
C TRP A 49 6.74 3.35 5.20
N LEU A 50 5.75 4.10 4.71
CA LEU A 50 5.47 5.48 5.15
C LEU A 50 4.72 5.58 6.48
N ILE A 51 4.41 4.46 7.17
CA ILE A 51 3.63 4.48 8.42
C ILE A 51 4.46 4.27 9.68
N TYR A 52 5.79 4.16 9.57
CA TYR A 52 6.70 3.95 10.71
C TYR A 52 8.01 4.73 10.57
N ASP A 53 8.73 4.86 11.68
CA ASP A 53 10.11 5.38 11.73
C ASP A 53 11.06 4.20 11.47
N ASP A 54 11.93 4.31 10.48
CA ASP A 54 12.88 3.27 10.07
C ASP A 54 14.23 3.33 10.82
N LEU A 55 14.43 4.35 11.66
CA LEU A 55 15.67 4.55 12.42
C LEU A 55 15.61 3.96 13.82
N ARG A 56 14.42 3.68 14.35
CA ARG A 56 14.22 3.21 15.73
C ARG A 56 13.27 2.03 15.77
N GLU A 57 13.60 1.03 16.59
CA GLU A 57 12.67 -0.08 16.81
C GLU A 57 11.52 0.36 17.72
N HIS A 58 10.28 0.15 17.27
CA HIS A 58 9.08 0.50 18.00
C HIS A 58 7.88 -0.37 17.62
N ARG A 59 6.84 -0.34 18.45
CA ARG A 59 5.52 -0.93 18.16
C ARG A 59 4.56 0.19 17.76
N ALA A 60 3.46 -0.14 17.06
CA ALA A 60 2.43 0.84 16.67
C ALA A 60 1.54 1.31 17.85
N LYS A 61 2.16 1.81 18.93
CA LYS A 61 1.50 2.21 20.19
C LYS A 61 2.03 3.57 20.66
N GLY A 62 1.20 4.30 21.41
CA GLY A 62 1.57 5.59 21.99
C GLY A 62 1.97 6.60 20.90
N ALA A 63 3.16 7.21 21.07
CA ALA A 63 3.70 8.18 20.12
C ALA A 63 3.95 7.63 18.70
N TRP A 64 4.03 6.31 18.56
CA TRP A 64 4.29 5.62 17.30
C TRP A 64 3.03 5.06 16.63
N GLN A 65 1.86 5.45 17.11
CA GLN A 65 0.61 4.99 16.55
C GLN A 65 0.33 5.69 15.20
N PRO A 66 0.00 4.94 14.13
CA PRO A 66 -0.39 5.57 12.87
C PRO A 66 -1.64 6.44 13.06
N THR A 67 -1.68 7.57 12.36
CA THR A 67 -2.82 8.51 12.39
C THR A 67 -4.11 7.84 11.92
N ALA A 68 -5.26 8.46 12.19
CA ALA A 68 -6.55 7.94 11.73
C ALA A 68 -6.59 7.77 10.19
N SER A 69 -6.05 8.72 9.43
CA SER A 69 -6.00 8.64 7.97
C SER A 69 -5.06 7.53 7.48
N GLN A 70 -3.89 7.37 8.11
CA GLN A 70 -2.99 6.26 7.79
C GLN A 70 -3.66 4.91 8.09
N ARG A 71 -4.33 4.78 9.24
CA ARG A 71 -5.05 3.56 9.62
C ARG A 71 -6.14 3.20 8.63
N GLU A 72 -6.88 4.19 8.13
CA GLU A 72 -7.90 3.97 7.10
C GLU A 72 -7.30 3.36 5.83
N VAL A 73 -6.23 3.98 5.30
CA VAL A 73 -5.53 3.49 4.10
C VAL A 73 -4.98 2.09 4.32
N VAL A 74 -4.35 1.82 5.46
CA VAL A 74 -3.78 0.50 5.77
C VAL A 74 -4.88 -0.55 5.92
N THR A 75 -6.00 -0.21 6.54
CA THR A 75 -7.14 -1.12 6.69
C THR A 75 -7.73 -1.48 5.34
N ARG A 76 -7.88 -0.49 4.45
CA ARG A 76 -8.33 -0.72 3.07
C ARG A 76 -7.33 -1.53 2.26
N ALA A 77 -6.03 -1.34 2.45
CA ALA A 77 -4.99 -2.18 1.86
C ALA A 77 -5.06 -3.63 2.35
N ILE A 78 -5.28 -3.86 3.64
CA ILE A 78 -5.51 -5.21 4.19
C ILE A 78 -6.75 -5.85 3.54
N LEU A 79 -7.84 -5.10 3.42
CA LEU A 79 -9.06 -5.58 2.76
C LEU A 79 -8.78 -5.99 1.31
N PHE A 80 -8.05 -5.16 0.56
CA PHE A 80 -7.64 -5.45 -0.81
C PHE A 80 -6.77 -6.71 -0.91
N LEU A 81 -5.74 -6.84 -0.06
CA LEU A 81 -4.86 -8.02 -0.04
C LEU A 81 -5.67 -9.31 0.15
N LYS A 82 -6.76 -9.26 0.91
CA LYS A 82 -7.63 -10.41 1.15
C LYS A 82 -8.67 -10.66 0.07
N SER A 83 -8.99 -9.67 -0.75
CA SER A 83 -9.84 -9.82 -1.92
C SER A 83 -9.14 -10.57 -3.07
N ASP A 84 -9.92 -10.97 -4.09
CA ASP A 84 -9.44 -11.51 -5.37
C ASP A 84 -9.34 -10.45 -6.48
N PHE A 85 -9.33 -9.15 -6.14
CA PHE A 85 -9.17 -8.10 -7.15
C PHE A 85 -7.73 -8.00 -7.66
N GLU A 86 -7.58 -7.85 -8.97
CA GLU A 86 -6.30 -7.55 -9.60
C GLU A 86 -5.91 -6.10 -9.34
N TYR A 87 -4.62 -5.87 -9.05
CA TYR A 87 -4.11 -4.52 -8.89
C TYR A 87 -3.93 -3.86 -10.25
N ARG A 88 -4.63 -2.74 -10.45
CA ARG A 88 -4.70 -2.03 -11.75
C ARG A 88 -4.34 -0.55 -11.65
N TRP A 89 -3.89 -0.10 -10.50
CA TRP A 89 -3.43 1.28 -10.35
C TRP A 89 -2.18 1.52 -11.20
N PRO A 90 -2.09 2.68 -11.88
CA PRO A 90 -0.96 2.99 -12.74
C PRO A 90 0.32 3.13 -11.91
N ALA A 91 1.35 2.36 -12.25
CA ALA A 91 2.68 2.54 -11.71
C ALA A 91 3.37 3.71 -12.42
N VAL A 92 4.10 4.55 -11.68
CA VAL A 92 4.99 5.54 -12.28
C VAL A 92 6.09 4.81 -13.05
N PRO A 93 6.21 5.00 -14.38
CA PRO A 93 7.22 4.31 -15.16
C PRO A 93 8.64 4.70 -14.70
N ALA A 94 9.54 3.72 -14.61
CA ALA A 94 10.93 3.96 -14.20
C ALA A 94 11.66 4.99 -15.11
N TRP A 95 11.35 4.97 -16.42
CA TRP A 95 11.89 5.96 -17.36
C TRP A 95 11.50 7.38 -16.96
N TYR A 96 10.25 7.58 -16.52
CA TYR A 96 9.75 8.89 -16.14
C TYR A 96 10.48 9.39 -14.91
N SER A 97 10.66 8.54 -13.89
CA SER A 97 11.45 8.88 -12.70
C SER A 97 12.89 9.29 -13.04
N ALA A 98 13.52 8.65 -14.02
CA ALA A 98 14.88 8.97 -14.46
C ALA A 98 14.97 10.31 -15.23
N VAL A 99 13.99 10.61 -16.10
CA VAL A 99 14.02 11.83 -16.93
C VAL A 99 13.35 13.04 -16.25
N ARG A 100 12.58 12.83 -15.18
CA ARG A 100 11.89 13.88 -14.41
C ARG A 100 12.78 15.08 -14.05
N PRO A 101 14.02 14.94 -13.54
CA PRO A 101 14.88 16.10 -13.27
C PRO A 101 15.24 16.89 -14.54
N LEU A 102 15.46 16.21 -15.67
CA LEU A 102 15.73 16.87 -16.96
C LEU A 102 14.50 17.62 -17.47
N ILE A 103 13.32 16.99 -17.40
CA ILE A 103 12.05 17.65 -17.74
C ILE A 103 11.84 18.88 -16.84
N SER A 104 12.10 18.76 -15.54
CA SER A 104 11.99 19.86 -14.59
C SER A 104 12.87 21.04 -15.01
N LEU A 105 14.12 20.76 -15.38
CA LEU A 105 15.07 21.78 -15.79
C LEU A 105 14.66 22.47 -17.09
N VAL A 106 14.28 21.70 -18.11
CA VAL A 106 13.90 22.23 -19.44
C VAL A 106 12.58 23.00 -19.40
N THR A 107 11.65 22.59 -18.54
CA THR A 107 10.31 23.18 -18.48
C THR A 107 10.12 24.16 -17.32
N LEU A 108 11.21 24.51 -16.61
CA LEU A 108 11.18 25.32 -15.38
C LEU A 108 10.12 24.79 -14.38
N GLY A 109 10.02 23.46 -14.28
CA GLY A 109 9.05 22.73 -13.45
C GLY A 109 7.63 22.61 -14.02
N GLY A 110 7.27 23.32 -15.08
CA GLY A 110 5.92 23.33 -15.66
C GLY A 110 5.51 21.98 -16.27
N GLY A 111 6.40 21.33 -17.01
CA GLY A 111 6.16 20.04 -17.65
C GLY A 111 6.09 18.89 -16.65
N VAL A 112 6.90 18.95 -15.59
CA VAL A 112 6.80 18.01 -14.46
C VAL A 112 5.45 18.13 -13.78
N ARG A 113 4.93 19.34 -13.51
CA ARG A 113 3.60 19.50 -12.90
C ARG A 113 2.46 18.90 -13.76
N ALA A 114 2.56 18.98 -15.08
CA ALA A 114 1.55 18.43 -15.99
C ALA A 114 1.61 16.90 -16.07
N LEU A 115 2.81 16.32 -16.13
CA LEU A 115 3.02 14.88 -16.16
C LEU A 115 2.81 14.23 -14.80
N ASP A 116 3.32 14.85 -13.73
CA ASP A 116 3.02 14.48 -12.35
C ASP A 116 1.52 14.53 -12.11
N ARG A 117 0.71 15.36 -12.78
CA ARG A 117 -0.77 15.29 -12.66
C ARG A 117 -1.37 14.01 -13.26
N ARG A 118 -0.73 13.41 -14.27
CA ARG A 118 -1.15 12.13 -14.86
C ARG A 118 -0.82 10.96 -13.94
N PHE A 119 0.22 11.12 -13.13
CA PHE A 119 0.65 10.17 -12.10
C PHE A 119 0.23 10.57 -10.70
N ALA A 120 -0.36 11.76 -10.55
CA ALA A 120 -0.80 12.29 -9.28
C ALA A 120 -1.88 11.34 -8.86
N PHE A 121 -1.74 10.88 -7.62
CA PHE A 121 -2.79 10.21 -6.88
C PHE A 121 -4.00 11.14 -6.79
N ASN A 122 -4.75 11.27 -7.88
CA ASN A 122 -6.14 11.64 -7.82
C ASN A 122 -6.86 10.34 -7.49
N ASP A 123 -6.86 10.04 -6.20
CA ASP A 123 -7.85 9.18 -5.58
C ASP A 123 -8.93 10.07 -4.96
N PRO A 124 -9.76 10.78 -5.77
CA PRO A 124 -10.76 11.69 -5.24
C PRO A 124 -11.77 10.97 -4.34
N GLU A 125 -11.92 9.65 -4.53
CA GLU A 125 -12.83 8.81 -3.77
C GLU A 125 -12.16 8.10 -2.60
N SER A 126 -10.84 8.25 -2.43
CA SER A 126 -10.06 7.56 -1.38
C SER A 126 -10.34 6.04 -1.41
N VAL A 127 -10.23 5.38 -2.55
CA VAL A 127 -10.50 3.95 -2.73
C VAL A 127 -9.25 3.09 -2.94
N TRP A 128 -8.07 3.69 -3.07
CA TRP A 128 -6.82 2.93 -3.20
C TRP A 128 -6.68 1.89 -2.07
N PRO A 129 -6.29 0.63 -2.35
CA PRO A 129 -5.73 0.13 -3.62
C PRO A 129 -6.75 -0.48 -4.60
N PHE A 130 -8.05 -0.32 -4.35
CA PHE A 130 -9.11 -0.74 -5.26
C PHE A 130 -9.24 0.21 -6.44
N ARG A 131 -9.75 -0.28 -7.58
CA ARG A 131 -9.97 0.57 -8.76
C ARG A 131 -11.13 1.53 -8.57
N GLY A 132 -12.11 1.17 -7.75
CA GLY A 132 -13.33 1.93 -7.55
C GLY A 132 -14.10 1.49 -6.30
N PRO A 133 -15.14 2.25 -5.92
CA PRO A 133 -15.91 2.04 -4.70
C PRO A 133 -16.75 0.76 -4.76
N ASP A 134 -17.08 0.29 -5.96
CA ASP A 134 -17.79 -0.98 -6.16
C ASP A 134 -16.95 -2.17 -5.70
N GLU A 135 -15.66 -2.18 -6.01
CA GLU A 135 -14.74 -3.24 -5.56
C GLU A 135 -14.53 -3.19 -4.04
N VAL A 136 -14.50 -1.99 -3.45
CA VAL A 136 -14.45 -1.82 -1.99
C VAL A 136 -15.68 -2.46 -1.35
N ARG A 137 -16.89 -2.11 -1.84
CA ARG A 137 -18.15 -2.65 -1.32
C ARG A 137 -18.23 -4.17 -1.48
N ALA A 138 -17.84 -4.69 -2.64
CA ALA A 138 -17.79 -6.12 -2.89
C ALA A 138 -16.81 -6.85 -1.96
N ALA A 139 -15.62 -6.29 -1.73
CA ALA A 139 -14.66 -6.85 -0.79
C ALA A 139 -15.17 -6.82 0.66
N MET A 140 -15.96 -5.81 1.04
CA MET A 140 -16.59 -5.74 2.37
C MET A 140 -17.70 -6.79 2.55
N SER A 141 -18.41 -7.19 1.48
CA SER A 141 -19.47 -8.20 1.55
C SER A 141 -18.96 -9.64 1.61
N GLU A 142 -17.69 -9.89 1.28
CA GLU A 142 -17.04 -11.21 1.37
C GLU A 142 -15.89 -11.22 2.39
N PRO A 143 -16.17 -11.03 3.70
CA PRO A 143 -15.12 -10.93 4.70
C PRO A 143 -14.44 -12.29 4.95
N ARG A 144 -13.31 -12.53 4.27
CA ARG A 144 -12.53 -13.78 4.39
C ARG A 144 -11.93 -14.06 5.77
N TYR A 145 -11.90 -13.09 6.68
CA TYR A 145 -11.45 -13.32 8.06
C TYR A 145 -12.55 -13.87 8.98
N LEU A 146 -13.80 -13.91 8.52
CA LEU A 146 -14.93 -14.51 9.25
C LEU A 146 -15.32 -15.89 8.70
N ALA A 147 -14.74 -16.32 7.58
CA ALA A 147 -15.09 -17.56 6.90
C ALA A 147 -14.45 -18.83 7.53
N SER A 148 -13.55 -18.68 8.50
CA SER A 148 -12.86 -19.80 9.17
C SER A 148 -13.41 -20.09 10.58
N ALA A 149 -14.68 -19.78 10.84
CA ALA A 149 -15.38 -20.12 12.09
C ALA A 149 -16.46 -21.22 11.92
N THR A 150 -16.38 -22.04 10.87
CA THR A 150 -17.25 -23.20 10.65
C THR A 150 -16.44 -24.43 10.34
#